data_AF-A0A3D4TNR9-F1
#
_entry.id   AF-A0A3D4TNR9-F1
#
_cell.length_a   1.000
_cell.length_b   1.000
_cell.length_c   1.000
_cell.angle_alpha   90.00
_cell.angle_beta   90.00
_cell.angle_gamma   90.00
#
_symmetry.space_group_name_H-M   'P 1'
#
loop_
_entity.id
_entity.type
_entity.pdbx_description
1 polymer ?
#
loop_
_entity_poly.entity_id
_entity_poly.type
_entity_poly.pdbx_seq_one_letter_code
_entity_poly.pdbx_strand_id
1 'polypeptide(L)' 'SEPVAAALSARGIPFVLATGMLAEQLPAPMLAGLLLVKPYLSADLSRALARAVGRSSVKA' A
#
# COMPACT_ATOMS: atom_id res chain seq x y z
N SER A 1 4.25 3.78 10.79
CA SER A 1 3.16 3.13 10.04
C SER A 1 3.20 1.61 10.07
N GLU A 2 4.31 0.98 10.44
CA GLU A 2 4.48 -0.48 10.45
C GLU A 2 3.40 -1.27 11.23
N PRO A 3 3.06 -0.98 12.50
CA PRO A 3 2.04 -1.75 13.22
C PRO A 3 0.66 -1.67 12.56
N VAL A 4 0.35 -0.55 11.89
CA VAL A 4 -0.88 -0.38 11.12
C VAL A 4 -0.86 -1.25 9.87
N ALA A 5 0.24 -1.27 9.12
CA ALA A 5 0.40 -2.09 7.93
C ALA A 5 0.30 -3.60 8.25
N ALA A 6 0.88 -4.03 9.37
CA ALA A 6 0.74 -5.39 9.88
C ALA A 6 -0.73 -5.74 10.18
N ALA A 7 -1.43 -4.87 10.91
CA ALA A 7 -2.84 -5.09 11.26
C ALA A 7 -3.77 -5.11 10.04
N LEU A 8 -3.55 -4.23 9.06
CA LEU A 8 -4.31 -4.21 7.81
C LEU A 8 -4.09 -5.50 7.00
N SER A 9 -2.83 -5.94 6.89
CA SER A 9 -2.46 -7.18 6.20
C SER A 9 -3.09 -8.41 6.88
N ALA A 10 -3.02 -8.50 8.20
CA ALA A 10 -3.63 -9.59 8.97
C ALA A 10 -5.16 -9.68 8.78
N ARG A 11 -5.82 -8.55 8.53
CA ARG A 11 -7.26 -8.47 8.26
C ARG A 11 -7.62 -8.57 6.77
N GLY A 12 -6.63 -8.75 5.89
CA GLY A 12 -6.84 -8.77 4.45
C GLY A 12 -7.34 -7.44 3.87
N ILE A 13 -7.13 -6.32 4.56
CA ILE A 13 -7.58 -5.00 4.11
C ILE A 13 -6.52 -4.46 3.15
N PRO A 14 -6.87 -4.20 1.87
CA PRO A 14 -5.94 -3.60 0.92
C PRO A 14 -5.59 -2.16 1.33
N PHE A 15 -4.34 -1.77 1.15
CA PHE A 15 -3.88 -0.42 1.46
C PHE A 15 -2.80 0.07 0.50
N VAL A 16 -2.62 1.39 0.48
CA VAL A 16 -1.54 2.08 -0.22
C VAL A 16 -0.60 2.66 0.83
N LEU A 17 0.70 2.46 0.66
CA LEU A 17 1.71 3.11 1.48
C LEU A 17 2.30 4.30 0.70
N ALA A 18 1.89 5.50 1.07
CA ALA A 18 2.48 6.74 0.57
C ALA A 18 3.73 7.11 1.38
N THR A 19 4.91 7.15 0.74
CA THR A 19 6.18 7.38 1.46
C THR A 19 7.21 8.14 0.62
N GLY A 20 8.18 8.78 1.27
CA GLY A 20 9.39 9.31 0.61
C GLY A 20 10.57 8.34 0.65
N MET A 21 10.41 7.18 1.27
CA MET A 21 11.46 6.15 1.41
C MET A 21 11.42 5.19 0.23
N LEU A 22 12.58 4.62 -0.09
CA LEU A 22 12.67 3.54 -1.07
C LEU A 22 12.23 2.21 -0.46
N ALA A 23 11.82 1.26 -1.30
CA ALA A 23 11.31 -0.03 -0.86
C ALA A 23 12.33 -0.81 0.00
N GLU A 24 13.63 -0.71 -0.32
CA GLU A 24 14.66 -1.44 0.44
C GLU A 24 14.85 -0.93 1.89
N GLN A 25 14.35 0.28 2.16
CA GLN A 25 14.45 0.91 3.49
C GLN A 25 13.22 0.62 4.35
N LEU A 26 12.21 -0.08 3.80
CA LEU A 26 10.94 -0.31 4.47
C LEU A 26 10.91 -1.68 5.15
N PRO A 27 10.33 -1.77 6.36
CA PRO A 27 10.12 -3.04 7.02
C PRO A 27 9.09 -3.88 6.24
N ALA A 28 9.23 -5.20 6.29
CA ALA A 28 8.43 -6.13 5.50
C ALA A 28 6.90 -5.92 5.59
N PRO A 29 6.29 -5.63 6.76
CA PRO A 29 4.84 -5.42 6.84
C PRO A 29 4.35 -4.23 6.00
N MET A 30 5.21 -3.23 5.79
CA MET A 30 4.89 -2.04 5.01
C MET A 30 4.94 -2.30 3.50
N LEU A 31 5.61 -3.38 3.07
CA LEU A 31 5.70 -3.82 1.67
C LEU A 31 4.51 -4.68 1.23
N ALA A 32 3.62 -5.07 2.15
CA ALA A 32 2.42 -5.85 1.83
C ALA A 32 1.35 -5.03 1.08
N GLY A 33 1.39 -3.70 1.19
CA GLY A 33 0.51 -2.78 0.48
C GLY A 33 1.10 -2.32 -0.86
N LEU A 34 0.31 -1.56 -1.62
CA LEU A 34 0.80 -0.93 -2.83
C LEU A 34 1.65 0.30 -2.47
N LEU A 35 2.93 0.29 -2.86
CA LEU A 35 3.86 1.39 -2.58
C LEU A 35 3.62 2.57 -3.54
N LEU A 36 3.47 3.78 -2.98
CA LEU A 36 3.37 5.04 -3.72
C LEU A 36 4.45 6.01 -3.22
N VAL A 37 5.50 6.21 -4.02
CA VAL A 37 6.64 7.06 -3.65
C VAL A 37 6.32 8.53 -3.96
N LYS A 38 6.67 9.43 -3.03
CA LYS A 38 6.54 10.89 -3.19
C LYS A 38 7.67 11.45 -4.07
N PRO A 39 7.43 12.54 -4.83
CA PRO A 39 6.16 13.25 -4.96
C PRO A 39 5.19 12.51 -5.90
N TYR A 40 3.89 12.65 -5.61
CA TYR A 40 2.83 12.11 -6.45
C TYR A 40 1.68 13.11 -6.54
N LEU A 41 0.90 13.04 -7.61
CA LEU A 41 -0.30 13.83 -7.82
C LEU A 41 -1.53 13.12 -7.25
N SER A 42 -2.64 13.84 -7.10
CA SER A 42 -3.91 13.24 -6.70
C SER A 42 -4.34 12.10 -7.63
N ALA A 43 -4.07 12.23 -8.94
CA ALA A 43 -4.37 11.19 -9.92
C ALA A 43 -3.59 9.87 -9.66
N ASP A 44 -2.33 9.98 -9.22
CA ASP A 44 -1.51 8.81 -8.89
C ASP A 44 -2.06 8.08 -7.65
N LEU A 45 -2.46 8.85 -6.63
CA LEU A 45 -3.09 8.30 -5.43
C LEU A 45 -4.43 7.63 -5.75
N SER A 46 -5.30 8.27 -6.54
CA SER A 46 -6.57 7.68 -6.98
C SER A 46 -6.35 6.36 -7.73
N ARG A 47 -5.35 6.31 -8.62
CA ARG A 47 -4.99 5.09 -9.36
C ARG A 47 -4.43 4.00 -8.45
N ALA A 48 -3.58 4.37 -7.49
CA ALA A 48 -3.02 3.46 -6.51
C ALA A 48 -4.11 2.81 -5.65
N LEU A 49 -5.07 3.61 -5.16
CA LEU A 49 -6.20 3.13 -4.37
C LEU A 49 -7.10 2.19 -5.19
N ALA A 50 -7.46 2.57 -6.41
CA ALA A 50 -8.26 1.73 -7.30
C ALA A 50 -7.57 0.37 -7.57
N ARG A 51 -6.24 0.37 -7.77
CA ARG A 51 -5.44 -0.85 -7.95
C ARG A 51 -5.38 -1.71 -6.68
N ALA A 52 -5.21 -1.12 -5.51
CA ALA A 52 -5.14 -1.84 -4.25
C ALA A 52 -6.46 -2.59 -3.97
N VAL A 53 -7.60 -1.93 -4.19
CA VAL A 53 -8.93 -2.54 -4.03
C VAL A 53 -9.19 -3.60 -5.12
N GLY A 54 -8.84 -3.31 -6.38
CA GLY A 54 -9.00 -4.27 -7.48
C GLY A 54 -8.22 -5.58 -7.29
N ARG A 55 -7.01 -5.52 -6.70
CA ARG A 55 -6.24 -6.72 -6.33
C ARG A 55 -6.89 -7.55 -5.23
N SER A 56 -7.61 -6.91 -4.31
CA SER A 56 -8.34 -7.63 -3.24
C SER A 56 -9.48 -8.49 -3.79
N SER A 57 -10.03 -8.15 -4.96
CA SER A 57 -11.11 -8.89 -5.60
C SER A 57 -10.62 -10.13 -6.37
N VAL A 58 -9.34 -10.21 -6.72
CA VAL A 58 -8.71 -11.42 -7.27
C VAL A 58 -8.25 -12.29 -6.10
N LYS A 59 -9.23 -12.75 -5.32
CA LYS A 59 -9.09 -13.81 -4.33
C LYS A 59 -10.46 -14.47 -4.18
N ALA A 60 -10.78 -15.33 -5.13
CA ALA A 60 -11.81 -16.34 -5.06
C ALA A 60 -11.14 -17.67 -5.45
#